data_AF-A0A258BP23-F1
#
_entry.id   AF-A0A258BP23-F1
#
_cell.length_a   1.000
_cell.length_b   1.000
_cell.length_c   1.000
_cell.angle_alpha   90.00
_cell.angle_beta   90.00
_cell.angle_gamma   90.00
#
_symmetry.space_group_name_H-M   'P 1'
#
loop_
_entity.id
_entity.type
_entity.pdbx_description
1 polymer ?
#
loop_
_entity_poly.entity_id
_entity_poly.type
_entity_poly.pdbx_seq_one_letter_code
_entity_poly.pdbx_strand_id
1 'polypeptide(L)'
;MIRLYDYWRSSAAYRVRIALNLKGATYDLVPINILGGVDEQLTDEYRTLNPQMRVPSIEVDGRVAGQSMAIIEWIDEALPGPALLPKDPWTRLQARAFADVIACDIHPLNNLSPLAYLRKEFGADEAAISCWYAEWIVRGFKALEEMAKASEGSDFLFGETPGLAEIALIPQMANARRFKVALDAFPRLLAVDAACRGLEPFVLAAPENRQDGNRIVIAGRDSAQDSINQVGQEMTRRNMNIQPTLTERPGLPVRIIVNRDLVLRPYQPMFFQRGAMQ
;
A
#
# COMPACT_ATOMS: atom_id res chain seq x y z
N MET A 1 1.57 -13.70 -12.28
CA MET A 1 1.19 -14.34 -11.00
C MET A 1 1.82 -13.53 -9.87
N ILE A 2 1.07 -13.21 -8.82
CA ILE A 2 1.57 -12.40 -7.69
C ILE A 2 1.97 -13.33 -6.55
N ARG A 3 3.21 -13.19 -6.05
CA ARG A 3 3.68 -13.88 -4.84
C ARG A 3 4.07 -12.84 -3.78
N LEU A 4 3.65 -13.06 -2.54
CA LEU A 4 3.96 -12.22 -1.39
C LEU A 4 4.87 -12.99 -0.43
N TYR A 5 6.11 -12.54 -0.31
CA TYR A 5 7.06 -13.01 0.70
C TYR A 5 6.70 -12.38 2.04
N ASP A 6 6.25 -13.21 2.98
CA ASP A 6 5.47 -12.79 4.13
C ASP A 6 5.99 -13.40 5.44
N TYR A 7 5.80 -12.67 6.53
CA TYR A 7 5.77 -13.26 7.86
C TYR A 7 4.43 -12.94 8.50
N TRP A 8 3.70 -13.96 8.95
CA TRP A 8 2.32 -13.84 9.43
C TRP A 8 2.15 -12.74 10.49
N ARG A 9 3.16 -12.57 11.36
CA ARG A 9 3.17 -11.58 12.45
C ARG A 9 3.92 -10.27 12.13
N SER A 10 4.34 -10.06 10.89
CA SER A 10 4.94 -8.80 10.43
C SER A 10 3.86 -7.77 10.13
N SER A 11 3.91 -6.61 10.80
CA SER A 11 2.98 -5.52 10.54
C SER A 11 3.15 -4.92 9.15
N ALA A 12 4.38 -4.83 8.62
CA ALA A 12 4.60 -4.31 7.27
C ALA A 12 4.00 -5.24 6.19
N ALA A 13 4.09 -6.55 6.40
CA ALA A 13 3.50 -7.51 5.48
C ALA A 13 1.98 -7.60 5.63
N TYR A 14 1.47 -7.43 6.85
CA TYR A 14 0.04 -7.27 7.12
C TYR A 14 -0.58 -6.12 6.30
N ARG A 15 0.10 -4.98 6.17
CA ARG A 15 -0.36 -3.87 5.29
C ARG A 15 -0.61 -4.34 3.86
N VAL A 16 0.34 -5.08 3.29
CA VAL A 16 0.25 -5.57 1.90
C VAL A 16 -0.85 -6.62 1.74
N ARG A 17 -1.04 -7.50 2.74
CA ARG A 17 -2.17 -8.45 2.76
C ARG A 17 -3.51 -7.71 2.71
N ILE A 18 -3.70 -6.68 3.53
CA ILE A 18 -4.93 -5.87 3.52
C ILE A 18 -5.12 -5.24 2.13
N ALA A 19 -4.09 -4.63 1.56
CA ALA A 19 -4.18 -3.98 0.25
C ALA A 19 -4.57 -4.95 -0.88
N LEU A 20 -3.94 -6.13 -0.94
CA LEU A 20 -4.28 -7.18 -1.90
C LEU A 20 -5.72 -7.67 -1.72
N ASN A 21 -6.14 -7.88 -0.46
CA ASN A 21 -7.50 -8.32 -0.16
C ASN A 21 -8.55 -7.24 -0.52
N LEU A 22 -8.27 -5.96 -0.27
CA LEU A 22 -9.16 -4.86 -0.65
C LEU A 22 -9.33 -4.75 -2.17
N LYS A 23 -8.29 -5.06 -2.95
CA LYS A 23 -8.38 -5.16 -4.42
C LYS A 23 -9.07 -6.45 -4.89
N GLY A 24 -9.32 -7.40 -4.00
CA GLY A 24 -9.78 -8.74 -4.36
C GLY A 24 -8.75 -9.51 -5.20
N ALA A 25 -7.47 -9.20 -5.03
CA ALA A 25 -6.39 -9.82 -5.79
C ALA A 25 -6.15 -11.26 -5.32
N THR A 26 -5.93 -12.17 -6.26
CA THR A 26 -5.45 -13.52 -5.95
C THR A 26 -3.92 -13.51 -5.92
N TYR A 27 -3.34 -14.08 -4.87
CA TYR A 27 -1.88 -14.13 -4.70
C TYR A 27 -1.45 -15.37 -3.91
N ASP A 28 -0.22 -15.80 -4.17
CA ASP A 28 0.43 -16.86 -3.41
C ASP A 28 1.21 -16.26 -2.25
N LEU A 29 1.14 -16.90 -1.10
CA LEU A 29 1.96 -16.55 0.06
C LEU A 29 3.22 -17.42 0.10
N VAL A 30 4.36 -16.76 0.31
CA VAL A 30 5.65 -17.41 0.51
C VAL A 30 6.13 -17.07 1.92
N PRO A 31 6.01 -17.98 2.90
CA PRO A 31 6.39 -17.70 4.27
C PRO A 31 7.91 -17.53 4.39
N ILE A 32 8.34 -16.53 5.14
CA ILE A 32 9.72 -16.24 5.53
C ILE A 32 9.74 -16.06 7.04
N ASN A 33 10.38 -16.98 7.75
CA ASN A 33 10.42 -17.02 9.20
C ASN A 33 11.47 -16.07 9.76
N ILE A 34 11.01 -14.92 10.26
CA ILE A 34 11.87 -13.89 10.85
C ILE A 34 11.97 -13.97 12.37
N LEU A 35 11.59 -15.10 12.96
CA LEU A 35 11.80 -15.33 14.38
C LEU A 35 13.32 -15.35 14.66
N GLY A 36 13.75 -14.60 15.67
CA GLY A 36 15.15 -14.58 16.07
C GLY A 36 15.66 -15.98 16.40
N GLY A 37 16.80 -16.34 15.81
CA GLY A 37 17.36 -17.69 15.87
C GLY A 37 17.03 -18.57 14.67
N VAL A 38 15.99 -18.25 13.90
CA VAL A 38 15.71 -18.86 12.58
C VAL A 38 16.20 -17.94 11.47
N ASP A 39 15.77 -16.68 11.51
CA ASP A 39 16.30 -15.59 10.69
C ASP A 39 16.40 -15.88 9.17
N GLU A 40 15.37 -16.50 8.57
CA GLU A 40 15.34 -16.85 7.14
C GLU A 40 15.54 -15.64 6.22
N GLN A 41 15.16 -14.43 6.67
CA GLN A 41 15.39 -13.19 5.94
C GLN A 41 16.87 -12.83 5.78
N LEU A 42 17.77 -13.40 6.58
CA LEU A 42 19.21 -13.14 6.54
C LEU A 42 19.98 -14.12 5.64
N THR A 43 19.31 -15.14 5.10
CA THR A 43 19.89 -16.11 4.17
C THR A 43 20.32 -15.46 2.86
N ASP A 44 21.29 -16.06 2.16
CA ASP A 44 21.76 -15.55 0.88
C ASP A 44 20.70 -15.70 -0.22
N GLU A 45 19.87 -16.74 -0.11
CA GLU A 45 18.70 -16.96 -0.96
C GLU A 45 17.72 -15.79 -0.86
N TYR A 46 17.33 -15.39 0.36
CA TYR A 46 16.42 -14.25 0.53
C TYR A 46 17.08 -12.90 0.24
N ARG A 47 18.37 -12.74 0.55
CA ARG A 47 19.14 -11.52 0.23
C ARG A 47 19.15 -11.23 -1.27
N THR A 48 19.23 -12.28 -2.09
CA THR A 48 19.18 -12.15 -3.56
C THR A 48 17.82 -11.61 -4.02
N LEU A 49 16.73 -11.97 -3.34
CA LEU A 49 15.39 -11.46 -3.61
C LEU A 49 15.19 -10.04 -3.08
N ASN A 50 15.62 -9.77 -1.84
CA ASN A 50 15.52 -8.48 -1.20
C ASN A 50 16.82 -8.14 -0.45
N PRO A 51 17.68 -7.26 -0.99
CA PRO A 51 18.97 -6.93 -0.38
C PRO A 51 18.83 -6.22 0.97
N GLN A 52 17.65 -5.68 1.30
CA GLN A 52 17.36 -5.10 2.61
C GLN A 52 17.14 -6.17 3.68
N MET A 53 16.96 -7.45 3.30
CA MET A 53 16.71 -8.58 4.21
C MET A 53 15.50 -8.35 5.13
N ARG A 54 14.41 -7.83 4.56
CA ARG A 54 13.17 -7.56 5.29
C ARG A 54 11.98 -8.14 4.54
N VAL A 55 10.93 -8.43 5.28
CA VAL A 55 9.59 -8.70 4.74
C VAL A 55 8.71 -7.45 4.92
N PRO A 56 7.74 -7.19 4.02
CA PRO A 56 7.39 -8.00 2.86
C PRO A 56 8.29 -7.74 1.64
N SER A 57 8.29 -8.69 0.72
CA SER A 57 8.65 -8.48 -0.69
C SER A 57 7.53 -9.00 -1.58
N ILE A 58 7.29 -8.36 -2.72
CA ILE A 58 6.33 -8.83 -3.72
C ILE A 58 7.08 -9.27 -4.97
N GLU A 59 6.64 -10.37 -5.57
CA GLU A 59 7.09 -10.83 -6.87
C GLU A 59 5.93 -10.83 -7.86
N VAL A 60 6.13 -10.19 -9.00
CA VAL A 60 5.15 -10.07 -10.08
C VAL A 60 5.86 -10.38 -11.38
N ASP A 61 5.45 -11.48 -12.01
CA ASP A 61 5.98 -11.94 -13.30
C ASP A 61 7.53 -11.98 -13.34
N GLY A 62 8.12 -12.52 -12.26
CA GLY A 62 9.56 -12.69 -12.08
C GLY A 62 10.32 -11.44 -11.63
N ARG A 63 9.63 -10.30 -11.41
CA ARG A 63 10.23 -9.07 -10.87
C ARG A 63 9.92 -8.94 -9.40
N VAL A 64 10.94 -8.66 -8.58
CA VAL A 64 10.82 -8.56 -7.13
C VAL A 64 11.02 -7.12 -6.66
N ALA A 65 10.20 -6.67 -5.72
CA ALA A 65 10.36 -5.39 -5.03
C ALA A 65 10.07 -5.52 -3.53
N GLY A 66 10.82 -4.78 -2.71
CA GLY A 66 10.56 -4.61 -1.27
C GLY A 66 9.81 -3.31 -0.96
N GLN A 67 9.73 -2.97 0.33
CA GLN A 67 9.07 -1.77 0.89
C GLN A 67 7.54 -1.78 0.82
N SER A 68 6.89 -2.02 1.96
CA SER A 68 5.42 -2.18 2.02
C SER A 68 4.65 -0.99 1.44
N MET A 69 5.09 0.25 1.70
CA MET A 69 4.37 1.45 1.22
C MET A 69 4.45 1.59 -0.30
N ALA A 70 5.63 1.35 -0.89
CA ALA A 70 5.80 1.35 -2.34
C ALA A 70 5.01 0.22 -3.01
N ILE A 71 4.97 -0.96 -2.38
CA ILE A 71 4.16 -2.09 -2.85
C ILE A 71 2.67 -1.72 -2.85
N ILE A 72 2.16 -1.03 -1.84
CA ILE A 72 0.75 -0.64 -1.75
C ILE A 72 0.39 0.41 -2.82
N GLU A 73 1.26 1.37 -3.09
CA GLU A 73 1.08 2.33 -4.19
C GLU A 73 1.03 1.60 -5.54
N TRP A 74 1.94 0.66 -5.78
CA TRP A 74 1.89 -0.18 -6.98
C TRP A 74 0.61 -1.02 -7.06
N ILE A 75 0.15 -1.60 -5.95
CA ILE A 75 -1.13 -2.31 -5.89
C ILE A 75 -2.28 -1.39 -6.30
N ASP A 76 -2.26 -0.13 -5.85
CA ASP A 76 -3.31 0.83 -6.19
C ASP A 76 -3.28 1.23 -7.67
N GLU A 77 -2.09 1.45 -8.22
CA GLU A 77 -1.88 1.86 -9.61
C GLU A 77 -2.11 0.74 -10.63
N ALA A 78 -1.68 -0.48 -10.30
CA ALA A 78 -1.58 -1.59 -11.26
C ALA A 78 -2.75 -2.58 -11.21
N LEU A 79 -3.39 -2.76 -10.04
CA LEU A 79 -4.45 -3.75 -9.88
C LEU A 79 -5.85 -3.14 -9.98
N PRO A 80 -6.80 -3.83 -10.64
CA PRO A 80 -8.19 -3.39 -10.65
C PRO A 80 -8.82 -3.49 -9.26
N GLY A 81 -9.89 -2.74 -9.01
CA GLY A 81 -10.61 -2.74 -7.74
C GLY A 81 -10.82 -1.33 -7.19
N PRO A 82 -11.30 -1.21 -5.94
CA PRO A 82 -11.47 0.09 -5.30
C PRO A 82 -10.13 0.83 -5.17
N ALA A 83 -10.15 2.16 -5.23
CA ALA A 83 -8.96 2.98 -5.00
C ALA A 83 -8.57 2.92 -3.52
N LEU A 84 -7.28 2.74 -3.24
CA LEU A 84 -6.73 2.76 -1.88
C LEU A 84 -6.37 4.18 -1.42
N LEU A 85 -6.48 5.15 -2.33
CA LEU A 85 -6.18 6.54 -2.09
C LEU A 85 -7.33 7.46 -2.55
N PRO A 86 -7.58 8.57 -1.83
CA PRO A 86 -8.52 9.59 -2.26
C PRO A 86 -8.16 10.18 -3.63
N LYS A 87 -9.19 10.59 -4.38
CA LYS A 87 -9.01 11.25 -5.69
C LYS A 87 -8.52 12.69 -5.56
N ASP A 88 -8.99 13.41 -4.55
CA ASP A 88 -8.59 14.80 -4.31
C ASP A 88 -7.09 14.85 -3.94
N PRO A 89 -6.27 15.65 -4.64
CA PRO A 89 -4.83 15.70 -4.38
C PRO A 89 -4.45 16.05 -2.95
N TRP A 90 -5.21 16.92 -2.29
CA TRP A 90 -4.92 17.35 -0.93
C TRP A 90 -5.29 16.27 0.09
N THR A 91 -6.49 15.70 0.00
CA THR A 91 -6.87 14.56 0.86
C THR A 91 -5.93 13.37 0.65
N ARG A 92 -5.47 13.15 -0.59
CA ARG A 92 -4.49 12.12 -0.92
C ARG A 92 -3.12 12.36 -0.27
N LEU A 93 -2.69 13.62 -0.17
CA LEU A 93 -1.50 14.01 0.58
C LEU A 93 -1.68 13.76 2.08
N GLN A 94 -2.84 14.10 2.64
CA GLN A 94 -3.13 13.88 4.06
C GLN A 94 -3.17 12.38 4.42
N ALA A 95 -3.76 11.54 3.56
CA ALA A 95 -3.78 10.10 3.73
C ALA A 95 -2.37 9.49 3.76
N ARG A 96 -1.48 9.96 2.86
CA ARG A 96 -0.06 9.55 2.88
C ARG A 96 0.64 10.02 4.14
N ALA A 97 0.50 11.29 4.51
CA ALA A 97 1.12 11.83 5.71
C ALA A 97 0.72 11.03 6.97
N PHE A 98 -0.56 10.66 7.08
CA PHE A 98 -1.05 9.80 8.16
C PHE A 98 -0.36 8.43 8.16
N ALA A 99 -0.32 7.78 6.99
CA ALA A 99 0.31 6.46 6.87
C ALA A 99 1.82 6.51 7.11
N ASP A 100 2.49 7.59 6.73
CA ASP A 100 3.93 7.77 6.87
C ASP A 100 4.34 8.05 8.32
N VAL A 101 3.53 8.73 9.14
CA VAL A 101 3.78 8.78 10.60
C VAL A 101 3.92 7.36 11.15
N ILE A 102 3.10 6.42 10.69
CA ILE A 102 3.21 5.01 11.10
C ILE A 102 4.43 4.33 10.45
N ALA A 103 4.58 4.47 9.13
CA ALA A 103 5.56 3.71 8.36
C ALA A 103 7.01 4.19 8.55
N CYS A 104 7.20 5.46 8.90
CA CYS A 104 8.49 6.13 9.06
C CYS A 104 8.82 6.40 10.54
N ASP A 105 7.85 6.87 11.33
CA ASP A 105 8.15 7.42 12.66
C ASP A 105 7.80 6.49 13.82
N ILE A 106 6.98 5.44 13.59
CA ILE A 106 6.63 4.46 14.63
C ILE A 106 7.24 3.09 14.31
N HIS A 107 6.83 2.49 13.20
CA HIS A 107 7.16 1.09 12.89
C HIS A 107 8.67 0.83 12.77
N PRO A 108 9.49 1.68 12.12
CA PRO A 108 10.91 1.42 11.99
C PRO A 108 11.64 1.37 13.34
N LEU A 109 11.30 2.28 14.27
CA LEU A 109 11.91 2.35 15.61
C LEU A 109 11.55 1.13 16.47
N ASN A 110 10.41 0.52 16.20
CA ASN A 110 9.86 -0.63 16.91
C ASN A 110 10.04 -1.96 16.15
N ASN A 111 10.85 -1.97 15.09
CA ASN A 111 11.11 -3.17 14.30
C ASN A 111 12.06 -4.14 15.03
N LEU A 112 12.14 -5.40 14.59
CA LEU A 112 13.02 -6.41 15.17
C LEU A 112 14.49 -5.96 15.22
N SER A 113 15.01 -5.34 14.16
CA SER A 113 16.44 -5.00 14.11
C SER A 113 16.85 -3.90 15.10
N PRO A 114 16.13 -2.77 15.28
CA PRO A 114 16.51 -1.81 16.31
C PRO A 114 16.31 -2.36 17.73
N LEU A 115 15.25 -3.15 17.96
CA LEU A 115 15.04 -3.79 19.26
C LEU A 115 16.13 -4.82 19.59
N ALA A 116 16.62 -5.57 18.60
CA ALA A 116 17.75 -6.48 18.78
C ALA A 116 19.05 -5.71 19.10
N TYR A 117 19.28 -4.58 18.43
CA TYR A 117 20.41 -3.70 18.71
C TYR A 117 20.36 -3.14 20.14
N LEU A 118 19.18 -2.68 20.60
CA LEU A 118 18.99 -2.19 21.97
C LEU A 118 19.32 -3.25 23.02
N ARG A 119 18.86 -4.48 22.81
CA ARG A 119 19.20 -5.61 23.71
C ARG A 119 20.70 -5.90 23.70
N LYS A 120 21.31 -5.99 22.52
CA LYS A 120 22.70 -6.43 22.37
C LYS A 120 23.72 -5.38 22.83
N GLU A 121 23.56 -4.14 22.39
CA GLU A 121 24.59 -3.10 22.55
C GLU A 121 24.39 -2.26 23.81
N PHE A 122 23.14 -2.14 24.29
CA PHE A 122 22.81 -1.33 25.47
C PHE A 122 22.27 -2.16 26.65
N GLY A 123 22.21 -3.48 26.52
CA GLY A 123 21.73 -4.36 27.58
C GLY A 123 20.28 -4.13 27.97
N ALA A 124 19.46 -3.58 27.06
CA ALA A 124 18.06 -3.29 27.34
C ALA A 124 17.31 -4.59 27.65
N ASP A 125 16.73 -4.67 28.85
CA ASP A 125 15.86 -5.77 29.24
C ASP A 125 14.45 -5.65 28.64
N GLU A 126 13.58 -6.62 28.89
CA GLU A 126 12.22 -6.61 28.35
C GLU A 126 11.38 -5.43 28.87
N ALA A 127 11.67 -4.90 30.06
CA ALA A 127 10.99 -3.72 30.59
C ALA A 127 11.40 -2.46 29.82
N ALA A 128 12.70 -2.28 29.56
CA ALA A 128 13.23 -1.20 28.75
C ALA A 128 12.72 -1.27 27.30
N ILE A 129 12.68 -2.48 26.71
CA ILE A 129 12.13 -2.69 25.37
C ILE A 129 10.63 -2.37 25.33
N SER A 130 9.86 -2.78 26.34
CA SER A 130 8.43 -2.46 26.41
C SER A 130 8.20 -0.95 26.55
N CYS A 131 9.01 -0.27 27.38
CA CYS A 131 8.97 1.18 27.53
C CYS A 131 9.30 1.91 26.21
N TRP A 132 10.39 1.52 25.54
CA TRP A 132 10.75 2.02 24.21
C TRP A 132 9.61 1.84 23.21
N TYR A 133 9.03 0.64 23.16
CA TYR A 133 7.96 0.32 22.21
C TYR A 133 6.73 1.19 22.42
N ALA A 134 6.32 1.35 23.69
CA ALA A 134 5.19 2.16 24.09
C ALA A 134 5.41 3.64 23.79
N GLU A 135 6.60 4.19 24.06
CA GLU A 135 6.93 5.60 23.81
C GLU A 135 6.68 6.00 22.36
N TRP A 136 7.24 5.25 21.41
CA TRP A 136 7.10 5.57 19.99
C TRP A 136 5.69 5.38 19.48
N ILE A 137 4.95 4.40 20.01
CA ILE A 137 3.52 4.26 19.68
C ILE A 137 2.72 5.44 20.22
N VAL A 138 2.83 5.75 21.51
CA VAL A 138 2.05 6.82 22.15
C VAL A 138 2.34 8.16 21.49
N ARG A 139 3.61 8.46 21.20
CA ARG A 139 4.01 9.71 20.54
C ARG A 139 3.40 9.83 19.14
N GLY A 140 3.49 8.77 18.34
CA GLY A 140 2.89 8.77 17.00
C GLY A 140 1.36 8.80 17.05
N PHE A 141 0.75 8.02 17.93
CA PHE A 141 -0.71 7.95 18.08
C PHE A 141 -1.33 9.26 18.56
N LYS A 142 -0.62 10.04 19.39
CA LYS A 142 -1.06 11.41 19.73
C LYS A 142 -1.20 12.28 18.47
N ALA A 143 -0.22 12.24 17.56
CA ALA A 143 -0.29 13.00 16.32
C ALA A 143 -1.40 12.47 15.39
N LEU A 144 -1.50 11.15 15.25
CA LEU A 144 -2.51 10.51 14.41
C LEU A 144 -3.94 10.76 14.91
N GLU A 145 -4.17 10.72 16.21
CA GLU A 145 -5.47 11.01 16.82
C GLU A 145 -5.91 12.45 16.50
N GLU A 146 -4.98 13.41 16.58
CA GLU A 146 -5.25 14.80 16.18
C GLU A 146 -5.56 14.91 14.68
N MET A 147 -4.81 14.22 13.83
CA MET A 147 -5.08 14.18 12.38
C MET A 147 -6.43 13.54 12.07
N ALA A 148 -6.85 12.55 12.86
CA ALA A 148 -8.08 11.80 12.66
C ALA A 148 -9.35 12.58 13.06
N LYS A 149 -9.25 13.69 13.80
CA LYS A 149 -10.40 14.53 14.20
C LYS A 149 -11.24 15.00 13.01
N ALA A 150 -10.62 15.26 11.86
CA ALA A 150 -11.32 15.67 10.64
C ALA A 150 -12.30 14.62 10.10
N SER A 151 -12.22 13.38 10.60
CA SER A 151 -13.08 12.25 10.21
C SER A 151 -14.06 11.83 11.30
N GLU A 152 -14.29 12.68 12.30
CA GLU A 152 -15.27 12.42 13.35
C GLU A 152 -16.66 12.12 12.76
N GLY A 153 -17.31 11.08 13.26
CA GLY A 153 -18.60 10.59 12.74
C GLY A 153 -18.51 9.74 11.45
N SER A 154 -17.32 9.53 10.90
CA SER A 154 -17.11 8.65 9.73
C SER A 154 -16.44 7.33 10.13
N ASP A 155 -16.75 6.25 9.41
CA ASP A 155 -16.15 4.93 9.66
C ASP A 155 -14.65 4.89 9.31
N PHE A 156 -14.23 5.68 8.32
CA PHE A 156 -12.85 5.73 7.81
C PHE A 156 -12.28 7.16 7.84
N LEU A 157 -10.97 7.28 7.70
CA LEU A 157 -10.21 8.52 7.93
C LEU A 157 -10.28 9.52 6.78
N PHE A 158 -10.24 9.04 5.53
CA PHE A 158 -10.06 9.91 4.36
C PHE A 158 -11.03 9.62 3.21
N GLY A 159 -12.14 8.92 3.48
CA GLY A 159 -13.17 8.62 2.49
C GLY A 159 -14.27 7.70 3.01
N GLU A 160 -15.12 7.25 2.10
CA GLU A 160 -16.24 6.34 2.40
C GLU A 160 -15.83 4.87 2.42
N THR A 161 -14.57 4.57 2.05
CA THR A 161 -14.02 3.21 2.02
C THR A 161 -12.61 3.22 2.63
N PRO A 162 -12.14 2.11 3.22
CA PRO A 162 -10.81 2.03 3.80
C PRO A 162 -9.73 2.14 2.71
N GLY A 163 -8.66 2.86 3.02
CA GLY A 163 -7.53 3.11 2.13
C GLY A 163 -6.17 3.02 2.84
N LEU A 164 -5.19 3.74 2.31
CA LEU A 164 -3.78 3.68 2.75
C LEU A 164 -3.61 3.93 4.26
N ALA A 165 -4.39 4.85 4.82
CA ALA A 165 -4.31 5.21 6.24
C ALA A 165 -4.77 4.05 7.14
N GLU A 166 -5.92 3.43 6.83
CA GLU A 166 -6.42 2.25 7.54
C GLU A 166 -5.46 1.06 7.35
N ILE A 167 -5.00 0.84 6.12
CA ILE A 167 -4.02 -0.20 5.79
C ILE A 167 -2.78 -0.09 6.69
N ALA A 168 -2.30 1.13 6.97
CA ALA A 168 -1.17 1.35 7.88
C ALA A 168 -1.55 1.25 9.37
N LEU A 169 -2.73 1.77 9.75
CA LEU A 169 -3.20 1.85 11.13
C LEU A 169 -3.48 0.49 11.75
N ILE A 170 -4.22 -0.38 11.06
CA ILE A 170 -4.69 -1.65 11.67
C ILE A 170 -3.53 -2.56 12.10
N PRO A 171 -2.48 -2.76 11.30
CA PRO A 171 -1.29 -3.49 11.76
C PRO A 171 -0.57 -2.82 12.94
N GLN A 172 -0.60 -1.48 13.02
CA GLN A 172 0.03 -0.75 14.11
C GLN A 172 -0.79 -0.83 15.41
N MET A 173 -2.12 -0.82 15.32
CA MET A 173 -3.02 -1.08 16.44
C MET A 173 -2.86 -2.50 16.98
N ALA A 174 -2.66 -3.50 16.10
CA ALA A 174 -2.32 -4.86 16.51
C ALA A 174 -0.99 -4.93 17.27
N ASN A 175 0.05 -4.22 16.81
CA ASN A 175 1.32 -4.10 17.53
C ASN A 175 1.15 -3.43 18.90
N ALA A 176 0.37 -2.34 18.99
CA ALA A 176 0.10 -1.66 20.25
C ALA A 176 -0.54 -2.59 21.29
N ARG A 177 -1.56 -3.37 20.87
CA ARG A 177 -2.20 -4.38 21.73
C ARG A 177 -1.24 -5.49 22.15
N ARG A 178 -0.41 -5.99 21.23
CA ARG A 178 0.59 -7.02 21.53
C ARG A 178 1.57 -6.56 22.61
N PHE A 179 1.97 -5.29 22.58
CA PHE A 179 2.86 -4.68 23.57
C PHE A 179 2.14 -4.03 24.74
N LYS A 180 0.82 -4.27 24.90
CA LYS A 180 0.00 -3.80 26.02
C LYS A 180 0.05 -2.28 26.22
N VAL A 181 0.18 -1.52 25.12
CA VAL A 181 0.10 -0.06 25.16
C VAL A 181 -1.35 0.34 25.46
N ALA A 182 -1.55 1.28 26.37
CA ALA A 182 -2.87 1.84 26.68
C ALA A 182 -3.38 2.65 25.48
N LEU A 183 -4.64 2.42 25.09
CA LEU A 183 -5.24 3.00 23.88
C LEU A 183 -6.46 3.89 24.17
N ASP A 184 -6.88 3.99 25.43
CA ASP A 184 -8.01 4.79 25.89
C ASP A 184 -7.88 6.28 25.56
N ALA A 185 -6.63 6.77 25.43
CA ALA A 185 -6.32 8.13 25.00
C ALA A 185 -6.55 8.39 23.49
N PHE A 186 -6.89 7.37 22.69
CA PHE A 186 -7.02 7.46 21.23
C PHE A 186 -8.39 6.95 20.73
N PRO A 187 -9.51 7.55 21.19
CA PRO A 187 -10.85 7.08 20.88
C PRO A 187 -11.16 7.07 19.38
N ARG A 188 -10.66 8.04 18.60
CA ARG A 188 -10.91 8.07 17.16
C ARG A 188 -10.17 6.94 16.45
N LEU A 189 -8.89 6.71 16.77
CA LEU A 189 -8.14 5.58 16.22
C LEU A 189 -8.78 4.23 16.60
N LEU A 190 -9.29 4.10 17.83
CA LEU A 190 -10.03 2.92 18.28
C LEU A 190 -11.31 2.69 17.46
N ALA A 191 -12.06 3.76 17.16
CA ALA A 191 -13.28 3.67 16.35
C ALA A 191 -12.98 3.20 14.92
N VAL A 192 -11.96 3.78 14.27
CA VAL A 192 -11.51 3.34 12.93
C VAL A 192 -11.07 1.88 12.95
N ASP A 193 -10.30 1.49 13.98
CA ASP A 193 -9.83 0.11 14.09
C ASP A 193 -10.97 -0.90 14.26
N ALA A 194 -11.98 -0.55 15.07
CA ALA A 194 -13.18 -1.38 15.23
C ALA A 194 -13.96 -1.51 13.91
N ALA A 195 -14.16 -0.41 13.17
CA ALA A 195 -14.84 -0.43 11.88
C ALA A 195 -14.11 -1.31 10.86
N CYS A 196 -12.79 -1.16 10.73
CA CYS A 196 -11.99 -1.92 9.76
C CYS A 196 -11.90 -3.41 10.10
N ARG A 197 -11.75 -3.76 11.38
CA ARG A 197 -11.63 -5.18 11.80
C ARG A 197 -12.91 -6.00 11.58
N GLY A 198 -14.05 -5.35 11.34
CA GLY A 198 -15.30 -6.03 10.95
C GLY A 198 -15.36 -6.40 9.46
N LEU A 199 -14.47 -5.85 8.63
CA LEU A 199 -14.49 -6.04 7.19
C LEU A 199 -13.68 -7.28 6.77
N GLU A 200 -14.23 -8.08 5.86
CA GLU A 200 -13.61 -9.32 5.38
C GLU A 200 -12.15 -9.16 4.92
N PRO A 201 -11.76 -8.12 4.13
CA PRO A 201 -10.37 -7.95 3.71
C PRO A 201 -9.36 -7.84 4.86
N PHE A 202 -9.78 -7.21 5.97
CA PHE A 202 -8.95 -7.05 7.16
C PHE A 202 -8.94 -8.33 8.00
N VAL A 203 -10.09 -8.98 8.17
CA VAL A 203 -10.20 -10.28 8.85
C VAL A 203 -9.29 -11.31 8.18
N LEU A 204 -9.36 -11.46 6.86
CA LEU A 204 -8.52 -12.41 6.12
C LEU A 204 -7.03 -12.09 6.20
N ALA A 205 -6.66 -10.82 6.38
CA ALA A 205 -5.27 -10.39 6.47
C ALA A 205 -4.68 -10.53 7.89
N ALA A 206 -5.53 -10.67 8.91
CA ALA A 206 -5.15 -10.67 10.32
C ALA A 206 -4.20 -11.82 10.71
N PRO A 207 -3.17 -11.58 11.56
CA PRO A 207 -2.20 -12.60 11.97
C PRO A 207 -2.84 -13.86 12.58
N GLU A 208 -3.95 -13.71 13.29
CA GLU A 208 -4.64 -14.82 13.99
C GLU A 208 -5.21 -15.85 13.02
N ASN A 209 -5.63 -15.41 11.83
CA ASN A 209 -6.21 -16.26 10.79
C ASN A 209 -5.13 -16.94 9.91
N ARG A 210 -3.86 -16.89 10.33
CA ARG A 210 -2.69 -17.32 9.54
C ARG A 210 -1.80 -18.34 10.23
N GLN A 211 -2.25 -18.93 11.34
CA GLN A 211 -1.46 -19.91 12.07
C GLN A 211 -1.34 -21.26 11.33
N ASP A 212 -2.19 -21.53 10.33
CA ASP A 212 -2.14 -22.72 9.48
C ASP A 212 -1.65 -22.36 8.06
N GLY A 213 -0.40 -22.71 7.75
CA GLY A 213 0.37 -22.22 6.59
C GLY A 213 -0.17 -22.50 5.18
N ASN A 214 0.36 -21.72 4.22
CA ASN A 214 0.28 -21.89 2.76
C ASN A 214 -1.11 -21.87 2.07
N ARG A 215 -2.13 -21.21 2.64
CA ARG A 215 -3.37 -20.99 1.87
C ARG A 215 -3.19 -19.90 0.82
N ILE A 216 -3.45 -20.26 -0.45
CA ILE A 216 -3.85 -19.30 -1.49
C ILE A 216 -5.01 -18.48 -0.90
N VAL A 217 -4.85 -17.16 -0.92
CA VAL A 217 -5.89 -16.25 -0.44
C VAL A 217 -6.72 -15.88 -1.64
N ILE A 218 -7.84 -16.56 -1.78
CA ILE A 218 -8.90 -16.15 -2.69
C ILE A 218 -9.81 -15.25 -1.87
N ALA A 219 -9.68 -13.94 -2.04
CA ALA A 219 -10.77 -13.05 -1.65
C ALA A 219 -11.96 -13.39 -2.55
N GLY A 220 -12.97 -14.06 -1.99
CA GLY A 220 -14.09 -14.60 -2.76
C GLY A 220 -14.81 -13.49 -3.53
N ARG A 221 -14.76 -13.54 -4.86
CA ARG A 221 -15.83 -13.00 -5.70
C ARG A 221 -16.80 -14.14 -5.94
N ASP A 222 -17.95 -14.12 -5.27
CA ASP A 222 -19.07 -14.96 -5.67
C ASP A 222 -19.35 -14.74 -7.16
N SER A 223 -19.10 -15.78 -7.95
CA SER A 223 -19.02 -15.75 -9.41
C SER A 223 -20.39 -15.63 -10.11
N ALA A 224 -21.37 -15.00 -9.46
CA ALA A 224 -22.73 -14.86 -9.98
C ALA A 224 -23.05 -13.45 -10.53
N GLN A 225 -22.23 -12.42 -10.25
CA GLN A 225 -22.49 -11.05 -10.72
C GLN A 225 -21.74 -10.68 -12.02
N ASP A 226 -20.62 -11.34 -12.34
CA ASP A 226 -19.83 -11.03 -13.53
C ASP A 226 -20.50 -11.49 -14.85
N SER A 227 -21.35 -12.52 -14.80
CA SER A 227 -22.10 -12.98 -15.97
C SER A 227 -23.24 -12.04 -16.38
N ILE A 228 -23.76 -11.21 -15.47
CA ILE A 228 -24.82 -10.24 -15.79
C ILE A 228 -24.23 -8.92 -16.31
N ASN A 229 -23.07 -8.52 -15.79
CA ASN A 229 -22.37 -7.31 -16.24
C ASN A 229 -21.74 -7.47 -17.64
N GLN A 230 -21.25 -8.67 -17.98
CA GLN A 230 -20.66 -8.91 -19.31
C GLN A 230 -21.72 -8.99 -20.42
N VAL A 231 -22.88 -9.61 -20.17
CA VAL A 231 -23.97 -9.68 -21.16
C VAL A 231 -24.61 -8.30 -21.38
N GLY A 232 -24.71 -7.47 -20.34
CA GLY A 232 -25.21 -6.10 -20.46
C GLY A 232 -24.28 -5.15 -21.23
N GLN A 233 -22.96 -5.29 -21.09
CA GLN A 233 -21.99 -4.47 -21.82
C GLN A 233 -21.78 -4.92 -23.28
N GLU A 234 -22.01 -6.19 -23.58
CA GLU A 234 -21.88 -6.72 -24.95
C GLU A 234 -23.06 -6.32 -25.86
N MET A 235 -24.25 -6.10 -25.30
CA MET A 235 -25.39 -5.52 -26.05
C MET A 235 -25.18 -4.04 -26.41
N THR A 236 -24.51 -3.26 -25.55
CA THR A 236 -24.26 -1.83 -25.82
C THR A 236 -23.13 -1.62 -26.84
N ARG A 237 -22.24 -2.61 -27.02
CA ARG A 237 -21.14 -2.55 -27.99
C ARG A 237 -21.57 -2.82 -29.44
N ARG A 238 -22.74 -3.43 -29.66
CA ARG A 238 -23.25 -3.69 -31.02
C ARG A 238 -23.91 -2.49 -31.69
N ASN A 239 -24.08 -1.34 -31.03
CA ASN A 239 -24.91 -0.28 -31.61
C ASN A 239 -24.51 1.20 -31.42
N MET A 240 -23.26 1.56 -31.12
CA MET A 240 -22.89 2.98 -31.14
C MET A 240 -21.51 3.28 -31.76
N ASN A 241 -21.58 4.02 -32.86
CA ASN A 241 -20.49 4.55 -33.66
C ASN A 241 -19.92 5.82 -33.02
N ILE A 242 -19.32 5.72 -31.82
CA ILE A 242 -18.78 6.88 -31.09
C ILE A 242 -17.28 7.00 -31.38
N GLN A 243 -16.90 8.06 -32.11
CA GLN A 243 -15.52 8.49 -32.30
C GLN A 243 -14.98 9.14 -31.01
N PRO A 244 -13.71 8.88 -30.60
CA PRO A 244 -13.13 9.51 -29.43
C PRO A 244 -12.76 10.97 -29.70
N THR A 245 -13.36 11.91 -28.97
CA THR A 245 -12.98 13.32 -28.96
C THR A 245 -12.07 13.60 -27.77
N LEU A 246 -10.75 13.57 -27.99
CA LEU A 246 -9.79 14.22 -27.09
C LEU A 246 -9.56 15.64 -27.60
N THR A 247 -9.94 16.63 -26.80
CA THR A 247 -9.64 18.04 -27.07
C THR A 247 -8.61 18.51 -26.04
N GLU A 248 -7.36 18.73 -26.45
CA GLU A 248 -6.30 19.25 -25.57
C GLU A 248 -6.60 20.70 -25.13
N ARG A 249 -6.40 21.00 -23.85
CA ARG A 249 -6.47 22.35 -23.29
C ARG A 249 -5.06 22.98 -23.24
N PRO A 250 -4.90 24.28 -23.56
CA PRO A 250 -3.62 24.97 -23.44
C PRO A 250 -3.09 24.92 -21.99
N GLY A 251 -1.82 24.55 -21.81
CA GLY A 251 -1.11 24.62 -20.53
C GLY A 251 -0.88 23.29 -19.80
N LEU A 252 -1.33 22.15 -20.33
CA LEU A 252 -1.00 20.84 -19.77
C LEU A 252 0.42 20.42 -20.20
N PRO A 253 1.37 20.15 -19.29
CA PRO A 253 2.69 19.69 -19.68
C PRO A 253 2.62 18.26 -20.23
N VAL A 254 2.86 18.10 -21.53
CA VAL A 254 2.96 16.80 -22.21
C VAL A 254 4.40 16.31 -22.15
N ARG A 255 4.61 15.06 -21.73
CA ARG A 255 5.92 14.40 -21.77
C ARG A 255 5.96 13.43 -22.95
N ILE A 256 6.71 13.81 -24.00
CA ILE A 256 6.94 12.97 -25.17
C ILE A 256 8.14 12.07 -24.89
N ILE A 257 7.96 10.76 -25.00
CA ILE A 257 9.06 9.78 -24.91
C ILE A 257 9.30 9.24 -26.33
N VAL A 258 10.46 9.56 -26.89
CA VAL A 258 10.85 9.14 -28.24
C VAL A 258 11.68 7.85 -28.13
N ASN A 259 11.15 6.75 -28.64
CA ASN A 259 11.79 5.42 -28.56
C ASN A 259 12.63 5.05 -29.80
N ARG A 260 12.72 5.92 -30.82
CA ARG A 260 13.55 5.74 -32.03
C ARG A 260 13.94 7.09 -32.63
N ASP A 261 15.11 7.17 -33.23
CA ASP A 261 15.57 8.38 -33.92
C ASP A 261 14.68 8.70 -35.14
N LEU A 262 14.16 9.92 -35.19
CA LEU A 262 13.48 10.48 -36.35
C LEU A 262 14.54 11.20 -37.21
N VAL A 263 14.91 10.60 -38.34
CA VAL A 263 15.74 11.26 -39.36
C VAL A 263 14.88 12.26 -40.12
N LEU A 264 14.90 13.53 -39.70
CA LEU A 264 14.23 14.62 -40.39
C LEU A 264 15.10 15.14 -41.53
N ARG A 265 14.49 15.44 -42.69
CA ARG A 265 15.18 16.17 -43.77
C ARG A 265 15.49 17.59 -43.30
N PRO A 266 16.63 18.19 -43.71
CA PRO A 266 16.96 19.57 -43.36
C PRO A 266 15.83 20.52 -43.74
N TYR A 267 15.43 21.37 -42.79
CA TYR A 267 14.40 22.38 -43.00
C TYR A 267 14.77 23.29 -44.18
N GLN A 268 13.91 23.36 -45.19
CA GLN A 268 14.01 24.36 -46.26
C GLN A 268 12.98 25.46 -46.01
N PRO A 269 13.41 26.70 -45.72
CA PRO A 269 12.49 27.81 -45.59
C PRO A 269 11.82 28.09 -46.93
N MET A 270 10.48 28.09 -46.98
CA MET A 270 9.75 28.65 -48.12
C MET A 270 9.87 30.17 -48.07
N PHE A 271 10.82 30.74 -48.80
CA PHE A 271 10.82 32.16 -49.08
C PHE A 271 9.66 32.49 -50.01
N PHE A 272 8.66 33.21 -49.50
CA PHE A 272 7.73 33.95 -50.34
C PHE A 272 8.48 35.14 -50.95
N GLN A 273 8.82 35.06 -52.24
CA GLN A 273 9.10 36.26 -53.03
C GLN A 273 7.82 37.08 -53.12
N ARG A 274 7.64 38.08 -52.26
CA ARG A 274 6.81 39.23 -52.62
C ARG A 274 7.63 40.07 -53.61
N GLY A 275 7.14 40.14 -54.83
CA GLY A 275 7.79 40.76 -55.97
C GLY A 275 8.17 42.24 -55.75
N ALA A 276 9.35 42.52 -56.28
CA ALA A 276 9.91 43.73 -56.87
C ALA A 276 9.06 45.02 -56.99
N MET A 277 9.81 46.14 -56.88
CA MET A 277 9.62 47.47 -57.48
C MET A 277 8.43 48.29 -56.93
N GLN A 278 8.60 49.53 -56.46
CA GLN A 278 9.49 50.63 -56.88
C GLN A 278 10.08 51.39 -55.69
#